data_AF-A0A9X9F4X5-F1
#
_entry.id   AF-A0A9X9F4X5-F1
#
_cell.length_a   1.000
_cell.length_b   1.000
_cell.length_c   1.000
_cell.angle_alpha   90.00
_cell.angle_beta   90.00
_cell.angle_gamma   90.00
#
_symmetry.space_group_name_H-M   'P 1'
#
loop_
_entity.id
_entity.type
_entity.pdbx_description
1 polymer ?
#
loop_
_entity_poly.entity_id
_entity_poly.type
_entity_poly.pdbx_seq_one_letter_code
_entity_poly.pdbx_strand_id
1 'polypeptide(L)'
;MESKQSRNEYLRRIYKVQDYIESNINDSLSIEELADIAGFSKYHFHRIFKGIVNESLSRYVNRLKLERATHLLTYRTDMTITDIAYHFGFTDSAVFSRTFKN
;
A
#
# COMPACT_ATOMS: atom_id res chain seq x y z
N MET A 1 7.28 -13.61 29.41
CA MET A 1 6.04 -13.91 28.65
C MET A 1 5.45 -12.67 27.97
N GLU A 2 5.62 -11.46 28.53
CA GLU A 2 5.06 -10.20 28.00
C GLU A 2 5.55 -9.80 26.58
N SER A 3 6.74 -10.22 26.15
CA SER A 3 7.31 -9.82 24.84
C SER A 3 6.66 -10.49 23.62
N LYS A 4 6.08 -11.69 23.78
CA LYS A 4 5.39 -12.40 22.70
C LYS A 4 3.98 -11.84 22.47
N GLN A 5 3.30 -11.47 23.56
CA GLN A 5 1.93 -10.98 23.52
C GLN A 5 1.85 -9.58 22.90
N SER A 6 2.80 -8.69 23.24
CA SER A 6 2.91 -7.36 22.61
C SER A 6 3.26 -7.44 21.12
N ARG A 7 4.15 -8.36 20.73
CA ARG A 7 4.50 -8.58 19.31
C ARG A 7 3.30 -9.07 18.50
N ASN A 8 2.50 -10.00 19.02
CA ASN A 8 1.30 -10.49 18.34
C ASN A 8 0.26 -9.38 18.15
N GLU A 9 0.10 -8.49 19.13
CA GLU A 9 -0.79 -7.35 19.00
C GLU A 9 -0.33 -6.38 17.89
N TYR A 10 0.96 -6.10 17.83
CA TYR A 10 1.53 -5.23 16.78
C TYR A 10 1.34 -5.85 15.40
N LEU A 11 1.57 -7.15 15.24
CA LEU A 11 1.30 -7.86 13.99
C LEU A 11 -0.16 -7.74 13.57
N ARG A 12 -1.09 -7.98 14.51
CA ARG A 12 -2.53 -7.87 14.24
C ARG A 12 -2.92 -6.46 13.78
N ARG A 13 -2.38 -5.42 14.41
CA ARG A 13 -2.64 -4.02 14.04
C ARG A 13 -2.07 -3.70 12.65
N ILE A 14 -0.89 -4.21 12.32
CA ILE A 14 -0.31 -4.04 10.98
C ILE A 14 -1.09 -4.82 9.92
N TYR A 15 -1.55 -6.04 10.19
CA TYR A 15 -2.41 -6.77 9.25
C TYR A 15 -3.69 -6.02 8.94
N LYS A 16 -4.34 -5.45 9.97
CA LYS A 16 -5.52 -4.60 9.75
C LYS A 16 -5.23 -3.41 8.82
N VAL A 17 -4.05 -2.81 8.92
CA VAL A 17 -3.61 -1.74 8.02
C VAL A 17 -3.37 -2.27 6.61
N GLN A 18 -2.75 -3.44 6.45
CA GLN A 18 -2.53 -4.04 5.14
C GLN A 18 -3.84 -4.38 4.43
N ASP A 19 -4.81 -4.97 5.15
CA ASP A 19 -6.16 -5.26 4.63
C ASP A 19 -6.86 -3.98 4.16
N TYR A 20 -6.70 -2.89 4.92
CA TYR A 20 -7.26 -1.58 4.56
C TYR A 20 -6.60 -0.99 3.31
N ILE A 21 -5.25 -1.01 3.25
CA ILE A 21 -4.50 -0.53 2.08
C ILE A 21 -4.93 -1.32 0.84
N GLU A 22 -5.05 -2.64 0.94
CA GLU A 22 -5.45 -3.48 -0.17
C GLU A 22 -6.87 -3.15 -0.64
N SER A 23 -7.81 -2.96 0.30
CA SER A 23 -9.20 -2.62 -0.05
C SER A 23 -9.34 -1.22 -0.67
N ASN A 24 -8.45 -0.29 -0.34
CA ASN A 24 -8.54 1.13 -0.72
C ASN A 24 -7.33 1.61 -1.56
N ILE A 25 -6.61 0.71 -2.24
CA ILE A 25 -5.34 1.05 -2.91
C ILE A 25 -5.49 2.10 -4.03
N ASN A 26 -6.69 2.24 -4.59
CA ASN A 26 -6.99 3.19 -5.65
C ASN A 26 -7.25 4.60 -5.12
N ASP A 27 -7.46 4.73 -3.81
CA ASP A 27 -7.73 5.99 -3.14
C ASP A 27 -6.43 6.66 -2.65
N SER A 28 -6.56 7.93 -2.25
CA SER A 28 -5.46 8.68 -1.64
C SER A 28 -5.29 8.27 -0.18
N LEU A 29 -4.31 7.42 0.10
CA LEU A 29 -4.01 6.94 1.45
C LEU A 29 -3.06 7.89 2.18
N SER A 30 -3.48 8.44 3.32
CA SER A 30 -2.61 9.28 4.16
C SER A 30 -1.92 8.45 5.26
N ILE A 31 -0.73 8.86 5.68
CA ILE A 31 -0.02 8.16 6.77
C ILE A 31 -0.72 8.36 8.12
N GLU A 32 -1.40 9.48 8.30
CA GLU A 32 -2.21 9.80 9.47
C GLU A 32 -3.36 8.80 9.64
N GLU A 33 -4.15 8.60 8.59
CA GLU A 33 -5.24 7.62 8.55
C GLU A 33 -4.77 6.20 8.86
N LEU A 34 -3.67 5.75 8.25
CA LEU A 34 -3.15 4.40 8.46
C LEU A 34 -2.59 4.22 9.88
N ALA A 35 -2.01 5.28 10.46
CA ALA A 35 -1.56 5.27 11.84
C ALA A 35 -2.74 5.18 12.83
N ASP A 36 -3.83 5.90 12.54
CA ASP A 36 -5.07 5.86 13.32
C ASP A 36 -5.72 4.46 13.28
N ILE A 37 -5.76 3.81 12.11
CA ILE A 37 -6.25 2.42 11.97
C ILE A 37 -5.45 1.44 12.83
N ALA A 38 -4.12 1.64 12.91
CA ALA A 38 -3.22 0.84 13.75
C ALA A 38 -3.31 1.21 15.25
N GLY A 39 -3.93 2.34 15.59
CA GLY A 39 -3.95 2.90 16.95
C GLY A 39 -2.56 3.31 17.42
N PHE A 40 -1.75 3.90 16.55
CA PHE A 40 -0.40 4.38 16.83
C PHE A 40 -0.24 5.85 16.44
N SER A 41 0.70 6.56 17.07
CA SER A 41 1.15 7.84 16.53
C SER A 41 1.86 7.64 15.19
N LYS A 42 1.80 8.64 14.31
CA LYS A 42 2.45 8.62 12.98
C LYS A 42 3.92 8.15 13.01
N TYR A 43 4.72 8.67 13.93
CA TYR A 43 6.14 8.31 14.05
C TYR A 43 6.35 6.87 14.53
N HIS A 44 5.51 6.40 15.46
CA HIS A 44 5.58 5.03 15.94
C HIS A 44 5.13 4.05 14.86
N PHE A 45 4.00 4.33 14.21
CA PHE A 45 3.50 3.57 13.09
C PHE A 45 4.55 3.41 11.99
N HIS A 46 5.20 4.50 11.57
CA HIS A 46 6.24 4.44 10.55
C HIS A 46 7.38 3.47 10.91
N ARG A 47 7.85 3.49 12.17
CA ARG A 47 8.91 2.58 12.64
C ARG A 47 8.43 1.13 12.70
N ILE A 48 7.23 0.91 13.23
CA ILE A 48 6.67 -0.43 13.41
C ILE A 48 6.31 -1.09 12.08
N PHE A 49 5.65 -0.36 11.18
CA PHE A 49 5.32 -0.85 9.86
C PHE A 49 6.59 -1.30 9.13
N LYS A 50 7.63 -0.44 9.08
CA LYS A 50 8.91 -0.81 8.46
C LYS A 50 9.58 -2.01 9.14
N GLY A 51 9.52 -2.10 10.47
CA GLY A 51 10.10 -3.21 11.21
C GLY A 51 9.38 -4.54 11.01
N ILE A 52 8.07 -4.53 10.76
CA ILE A 52 7.25 -5.74 10.55
C ILE A 52 7.21 -6.15 9.08
N VAL A 53 6.95 -5.19 8.18
CA VAL A 53 6.77 -5.42 6.74
C VAL A 53 8.11 -5.45 6.00
N ASN A 54 9.18 -4.98 6.63
CA ASN A 54 10.55 -4.93 6.09
C ASN A 54 10.70 -4.03 4.84
N GLU A 55 9.75 -3.13 4.61
CA GLU A 55 9.82 -2.06 3.61
C GLU A 55 9.11 -0.80 4.11
N SER A 56 9.38 0.36 3.47
CA SER A 56 8.63 1.58 3.80
C SER A 56 7.20 1.46 3.31
N LEU A 57 6.28 2.14 4.00
CA LEU A 57 4.87 2.21 3.60
C LEU A 57 4.70 2.62 2.13
N SER A 58 5.44 3.63 1.67
CA SER A 58 5.39 4.10 0.28
C SER A 58 5.80 3.02 -0.72
N ARG A 59 6.83 2.23 -0.41
CA ARG A 59 7.28 1.13 -1.28
C ARG A 59 6.27 0.00 -1.30
N TYR A 60 5.71 -0.36 -0.14
CA TYR A 60 4.63 -1.35 -0.03
C TYR A 60 3.42 -0.97 -0.88
N VAL A 61 2.92 0.26 -0.75
CA VAL A 61 1.76 0.77 -1.52
C VAL A 61 2.07 0.77 -3.02
N ASN A 62 3.24 1.27 -3.43
CA ASN A 62 3.62 1.29 -4.85
C ASN A 62 3.75 -0.12 -5.43
N ARG A 63 4.29 -1.07 -4.67
CA ARG A 63 4.40 -2.47 -5.09
C ARG A 63 3.02 -3.09 -5.30
N LEU A 64 2.07 -2.87 -4.40
CA LEU A 64 0.69 -3.35 -4.57
C LEU A 64 0.00 -2.71 -5.78
N LYS A 65 0.17 -1.39 -6.00
CA LYS A 65 -0.33 -0.71 -7.20
C LYS A 65 0.23 -1.35 -8.47
N LEU A 66 1.52 -1.67 -8.48
CA LEU A 66 2.20 -2.29 -9.62
C LEU A 66 1.69 -3.71 -9.88
N GLU A 67 1.52 -4.51 -8.84
CA GLU A 67 0.96 -5.88 -8.92
C GLU A 67 -0.46 -5.85 -9.53
N ARG A 68 -1.32 -4.94 -9.05
CA ARG A 68 -2.68 -4.79 -9.61
C ARG A 68 -2.68 -4.25 -11.04
N ALA A 69 -1.81 -3.29 -11.35
CA ALA A 69 -1.70 -2.76 -12.70
C ALA A 69 -1.26 -3.83 -13.70
N THR A 70 -0.31 -4.67 -13.30
CA THR A 70 0.14 -5.83 -14.09
C THR A 70 -1.01 -6.82 -14.32
N HIS A 71 -1.80 -7.09 -13.28
CA HIS A 71 -2.99 -7.94 -13.40
C HIS A 71 -4.01 -7.37 -14.39
N LEU A 72 -4.33 -6.08 -14.30
CA LEU A 72 -5.24 -5.41 -15.24
C LEU A 72 -4.70 -5.45 -16.67
N LEU A 73 -3.42 -5.12 -16.87
CA LEU A 73 -2.78 -5.19 -18.20
C LEU A 73 -2.81 -6.59 -18.81
N THR A 74 -2.75 -7.63 -17.99
CA THR A 74 -2.72 -9.03 -18.45
C THR A 74 -4.12 -9.54 -18.80
N TYR A 75 -5.14 -9.18 -18.02
CA TYR A 75 -6.46 -9.82 -18.10
C TYR A 75 -7.58 -8.91 -18.61
N ARG A 76 -7.38 -7.59 -18.68
CA ARG A 76 -8.37 -6.62 -19.19
C ARG A 76 -7.95 -6.06 -20.54
N THR A 77 -8.26 -6.80 -21.60
CA THR A 77 -7.99 -6.38 -22.99
C THR A 77 -8.84 -5.20 -23.46
N ASP A 78 -9.87 -4.84 -22.69
CA ASP A 78 -10.76 -3.71 -22.90
C ASP A 78 -10.21 -2.38 -22.33
N MET A 79 -9.18 -2.44 -21.48
CA MET A 79 -8.58 -1.26 -20.86
C MET A 79 -7.26 -0.90 -21.55
N THR A 80 -7.09 0.39 -21.88
CA THR A 80 -5.80 0.89 -22.36
C THR A 80 -4.83 1.11 -21.21
N ILE A 81 -3.53 1.22 -21.50
CA ILE A 81 -2.50 1.62 -20.51
C ILE A 81 -2.88 2.94 -19.84
N THR A 82 -3.50 3.86 -20.60
CA THR A 82 -3.97 5.15 -20.09
C THR A 82 -5.12 4.99 -19.11
N ASP A 83 -6.11 4.14 -19.40
CA ASP A 83 -7.23 3.86 -18.48
C ASP A 83 -6.74 3.25 -17.17
N ILE A 84 -5.77 2.34 -17.27
CA ILE A 84 -5.14 1.70 -16.10
C ILE A 84 -4.36 2.72 -15.28
N ALA A 85 -3.61 3.62 -15.93
CA ALA A 85 -2.90 4.70 -15.23
C ALA A 85 -3.86 5.59 -14.43
N TYR A 86 -4.98 6.02 -15.04
CA TYR A 86 -5.99 6.81 -14.36
C TYR A 86 -6.68 6.04 -13.22
N HIS A 87 -6.90 4.74 -13.39
CA HIS A 87 -7.49 3.88 -12.36
C HIS A 87 -6.67 3.84 -11.05
N PHE A 88 -5.35 3.97 -11.14
CA PHE A 88 -4.47 4.01 -9.95
C PHE A 88 -4.16 5.42 -9.43
N GLY A 89 -4.88 6.43 -9.94
CA GLY A 89 -4.75 7.83 -9.54
C GLY A 89 -3.56 8.56 -10.17
N PHE A 90 -2.96 8.03 -11.24
CA PHE A 90 -1.96 8.79 -12.00
C PHE A 90 -2.67 9.76 -12.92
N THR A 91 -2.21 11.02 -12.93
CA THR A 91 -2.73 12.05 -13.84
C THR A 91 -2.16 11.94 -15.26
N ASP A 92 -1.12 11.13 -15.44
CA ASP A 92 -0.41 10.96 -16.71
C ASP A 92 0.12 9.53 -16.87
N SER A 93 -0.23 8.90 -18.00
CA SER A 93 0.27 7.59 -18.44
C SER A 93 1.80 7.48 -18.53
N ALA A 94 2.51 8.59 -18.79
CA ALA A 94 3.96 8.64 -18.81
C ALA A 94 4.56 8.56 -17.40
N VAL A 95 3.90 9.15 -16.40
CA VAL A 95 4.30 9.02 -14.98
C VAL A 95 4.11 7.58 -14.54
N PHE A 96 2.96 6.99 -14.86
CA PHE A 96 2.70 5.57 -14.62
C PHE A 96 3.78 4.67 -15.27
N SER A 97 4.11 4.88 -16.54
CA SER A 97 5.13 4.09 -17.25
C SER A 97 6.52 4.18 -16.63
N ARG A 98 6.91 5.36 -16.11
CA ARG A 98 8.18 5.53 -15.38
C ARG A 98 8.18 4.80 -14.04
N THR A 99 7.07 4.85 -13.31
CA THR A 99 6.89 4.11 -12.05
C THR A 99 6.83 2.59 -12.30
N PHE A 100 6.33 2.15 -13.45
CA PHE A 100 6.28 0.75 -13.83
C PHE A 100 7.65 0.17 -14.20
N LYS A 101 8.55 1.02 -14.72
CA LYS A 101 9.85 0.59 -15.27
C LYS A 101 11.00 0.59 -14.25
N ASN A 102 10.83 1.26 -13.09
CA ASN A 102 11.85 1.44 -12.05
C ASN A 102 11.46 0.74 -10.75
#